data_AF-A0A4Q0VSR0-F1
#
_entry.id   AF-A0A4Q0VSR0-F1
#
_cell.length_a   1.000
_cell.length_b   1.000
_cell.length_c   1.000
_cell.angle_alpha   90.00
_cell.angle_beta   90.00
_cell.angle_gamma   90.00
#
_symmetry.space_group_name_H-M   'P 1'
#
loop_
_entity.id
_entity.type
_entity.pdbx_description
1 polymer ?
#
loop_
_entity_poly.entity_id
_entity_poly.type
_entity_poly.pdbx_seq_one_letter_code
_entity_poly.pdbx_strand_id
1 'polypeptide(L)' 'MGKKMLEQIITLFTAAIGVMAALAWNDAVQALFNSLFPHGEGVKERFMFAILITSIAVLLTTIFASFIEDDK' A
#
# COMPACT_ATOMS: atom_id res chain seq x y z
N MET A 1 20.24 25.72 -14.50
CA MET A 1 19.47 26.00 -13.27
C MET A 1 18.03 25.47 -13.35
N GLY A 2 17.27 25.75 -14.42
CA GLY A 2 15.87 25.33 -14.55
C GLY A 2 15.60 23.81 -14.52
N LYS A 3 16.43 22.98 -15.17
CA LYS A 3 16.23 21.51 -15.20
C LYS A 3 16.31 20.88 -13.81
N LYS A 4 17.31 21.24 -13.01
CA LYS A 4 17.50 20.71 -11.65
C LYS A 4 16.37 21.14 -10.70
N MET A 5 15.87 22.37 -10.85
CA MET A 5 14.71 22.85 -10.09
C MET A 5 13.45 22.07 -10.46
N LEU A 6 13.23 21.79 -11.75
CA LEU A 6 12.11 20.98 -12.22
C LEU A 6 12.20 19.53 -11.69
N GLU A 7 13.39 18.92 -11.72
CA GLU A 7 13.63 17.58 -11.15
C GLU A 7 13.31 17.54 -9.65
N GLN A 8 13.69 18.57 -8.90
CA GLN A 8 13.36 18.66 -7.48
C GLN A 8 11.86 18.83 -7.23
N ILE A 9 11.18 19.66 -8.03
CA ILE A 9 9.72 19.81 -7.97
C ILE A 9 9.05 18.46 -8.24
N ILE A 10 9.44 17.76 -9.30
CA ILE A 10 8.89 16.44 -9.64
C ILE A 10 9.10 15.45 -8.50
N THR A 11 10.30 15.42 -7.90
CA THR A 11 10.60 14.54 -6.77
C THR A 11 9.68 14.81 -5.57
N LEU A 12 9.50 16.09 -5.21
CA LEU A 12 8.61 16.48 -4.11
C LEU A 12 7.14 16.13 -4.40
N PHE A 13 6.68 16.36 -5.65
CA PHE A 13 5.33 16.00 -6.07
C PHE A 13 5.09 14.48 -6.03
N THR A 14 6.02 13.69 -6.56
CA THR A 14 5.94 12.22 -6.52
C THR A 14 5.91 11.71 -5.08
N ALA A 15 6.74 12.28 -4.19
CA ALA A 15 6.71 11.94 -2.78
C ALA A 15 5.35 12.28 -2.13
N ALA A 16 4.80 13.47 -2.39
CA ALA A 16 3.49 13.87 -1.88
C ALA A 16 2.36 12.94 -2.37
N ILE A 17 2.38 12.55 -3.65
CA ILE A 17 1.41 11.59 -4.20
C ILE A 17 1.61 10.19 -3.59
N GLY A 18 2.85 9.77 -3.36
CA GLY A 18 3.14 8.52 -2.65
C GLY A 18 2.52 8.48 -1.25
N VAL A 19 2.58 9.60 -0.51
CA VAL A 19 1.90 9.73 0.80
C VAL A 19 0.39 9.69 0.65
N MET A 20 -0.19 10.43 -0.30
CA MET A 20 -1.64 10.39 -0.55
C MET A 20 -2.12 8.97 -0.91
N ALA A 21 -1.36 8.24 -1.72
CA ALA A 21 -1.65 6.85 -2.04
C ALA A 21 -1.59 5.95 -0.80
N ALA A 22 -0.57 6.09 0.04
CA ALA A 22 -0.46 5.34 1.29
C ALA A 22 -1.66 5.59 2.23
N LEU A 23 -2.11 6.84 2.35
CA LEU A 23 -3.29 7.20 3.14
C LEU A 23 -4.58 6.59 2.56
N ALA A 24 -4.77 6.69 1.24
CA ALA A 24 -5.96 6.12 0.58
C ALA A 24 -6.03 4.59 0.74
N TRP A 25 -4.89 3.90 0.63
CA TRP A 25 -4.82 2.45 0.89
C TRP A 25 -5.13 2.10 2.34
N ASN A 26 -4.64 2.88 3.30
CA ASN A 26 -4.97 2.70 4.71
C ASN A 26 -6.48 2.82 4.97
N ASP A 27 -7.13 3.82 4.38
CA ASP A 27 -8.57 4.01 4.54
C ASP A 27 -9.38 2.92 3.84
N ALA A 28 -8.96 2.50 2.64
CA ALA A 28 -9.62 1.43 1.88
C ALA A 28 -9.57 0.08 2.62
N VAL A 29 -8.41 -0.28 3.18
CA VAL A 29 -8.24 -1.53 3.94
C VAL A 29 -9.10 -1.52 5.21
N GLN A 30 -9.21 -0.37 5.90
CA GLN A 30 -10.11 -0.23 7.05
C GLN A 30 -11.58 -0.34 6.66
N ALA A 31 -11.99 0.31 5.56
CA ALA A 31 -13.36 0.20 5.06
C ALA A 31 -13.72 -1.25 4.67
N LEU A 32 -12.78 -1.95 4.02
CA LEU A 32 -12.93 -3.38 3.72
C LEU A 32 -13.09 -4.22 4.98
N PHE A 33 -12.25 -4.00 6.00
CA PHE A 33 -12.38 -4.69 7.29
C PHE A 33 -13.78 -4.49 7.89
N ASN A 34 -14.23 -3.24 7.98
CA ASN A 34 -15.54 -2.91 8.54
C ASN A 34 -16.70 -3.51 7.73
N SER A 35 -16.55 -3.60 6.40
CA SER A 35 -17.53 -4.25 5.52
C SER A 35 -17.60 -5.76 5.72
N LEU A 36 -16.46 -6.42 5.96
CA LEU A 36 -16.39 -7.87 6.18
C LEU A 36 -16.78 -8.26 7.60
N PHE A 37 -16.54 -7.36 8.56
CA PHE A 37 -16.80 -7.57 9.98
C PHE A 37 -17.67 -6.44 10.57
N PRO A 38 -18.96 -6.33 10.20
CA PRO A 38 -19.82 -5.22 10.65
C PRO A 38 -20.02 -5.12 12.16
N HIS A 39 -19.78 -6.24 12.88
CA HIS A 39 -19.86 -6.32 14.34
C HIS A 39 -18.52 -6.75 14.97
N GLY A 40 -17.46 -6.89 14.16
CA GLY A 40 -16.19 -7.48 14.60
C GLY A 40 -15.18 -6.44 15.02
N GLU A 41 -15.35 -5.87 16.22
CA GLU A 41 -14.28 -5.14 16.89
C GLU A 41 -13.43 -6.03 17.81
N GLY A 42 -13.70 -7.33 17.82
CA GLY A 42 -12.97 -8.30 18.61
C GLY A 42 -11.50 -8.42 18.17
N VAL A 43 -10.65 -8.77 19.13
CA VAL A 43 -9.22 -8.98 18.90
C VAL A 43 -8.98 -10.09 17.87
N LYS A 44 -9.83 -11.12 17.86
CA LYS A 44 -9.68 -12.29 16.97
C LYS A 44 -9.84 -11.91 15.50
N GLU A 45 -10.83 -11.11 15.18
CA GLU A 45 -11.15 -10.65 13.82
C GLU A 45 -10.02 -9.78 13.27
N ARG A 46 -9.48 -8.87 14.10
CA ARG A 46 -8.34 -8.01 13.74
C ARG A 46 -7.08 -8.82 13.43
N PHE A 47 -6.76 -9.81 14.26
CA PHE A 47 -5.59 -10.67 14.03
C PHE A 47 -5.74 -11.53 12.78
N MET A 48 -6.93 -12.10 12.54
CA MET A 48 -7.19 -12.89 11.32
C MET A 48 -7.06 -12.03 10.06
N PHE A 49 -7.63 -10.82 10.07
CA PHE A 49 -7.53 -9.89 8.96
C PHE A 49 -6.09 -9.40 8.73
N ALA A 50 -5.33 -9.15 9.79
CA ALA A 50 -3.91 -8.78 9.70
C ALA A 50 -3.08 -9.88 9.02
N ILE A 51 -3.25 -11.14 9.42
CA ILE A 51 -2.54 -12.27 8.79
C ILE A 51 -2.93 -12.39 7.31
N LEU A 52 -4.21 -12.22 6.98
CA LEU A 52 -4.71 -12.29 5.61
C LEU A 52 -4.09 -11.19 4.75
N ILE A 53 -4.14 -9.92 5.17
CA ILE A 53 -3.61 -8.81 4.38
C ILE A 53 -2.09 -8.88 4.25
N THR A 54 -1.38 -9.33 5.28
CA THR A 54 0.07 -9.58 5.21
C THR A 54 0.41 -10.68 4.22
N SER A 55 -0.35 -11.78 4.21
CA SER A 55 -0.13 -12.87 3.24
C SER A 55 -0.32 -12.40 1.80
N ILE A 56 -1.38 -11.61 1.54
CA ILE A 56 -1.62 -11.00 0.23
C ILE A 56 -0.47 -10.06 -0.15
N ALA A 57 -0.04 -9.20 0.77
CA ALA A 57 1.06 -8.26 0.54
C ALA A 57 2.35 -9.00 0.14
N VAL A 58 2.73 -10.04 0.89
CA VAL A 58 3.91 -10.86 0.58
C VAL A 58 3.79 -11.48 -0.81
N LEU A 59 2.67 -12.13 -1.13
CA LEU A 59 2.46 -12.74 -2.45
C LEU A 59 2.60 -11.73 -3.59
N LEU A 60 1.94 -10.57 -3.47
CA LEU A 60 2.03 -9.50 -4.48
C LEU A 60 3.46 -8.96 -4.60
N THR A 61 4.16 -8.75 -3.49
CA THR A 61 5.56 -8.28 -3.52
C THR A 61 6.51 -9.30 -4.15
N THR A 62 6.31 -10.60 -3.91
CA THR A 62 7.10 -11.67 -4.54
C THR A 62 6.84 -11.75 -6.03
N ILE A 63 5.58 -11.63 -6.47
CA ILE A 63 5.21 -11.59 -7.89
C ILE A 63 5.83 -10.36 -8.58
N PHE A 64 5.75 -9.18 -7.96
CA PHE A 64 6.39 -7.99 -8.53
C PHE A 64 7.91 -8.10 -8.55
N ALA A 65 8.52 -8.71 -7.54
CA ALA A 65 9.95 -8.97 -7.53
C ALA A 65 10.37 -9.89 -8.68
N SER A 66 9.61 -10.96 -8.97
CA SER A 66 9.94 -11.86 -10.08
C SER A 66 9.89 -11.16 -11.44
N PHE A 67 8.94 -10.25 -11.67
CA PHE A 67 8.88 -9.47 -12.91
C PHE A 67 10.09 -8.54 -13.12
N ILE A 68 10.74 -8.10 -12.03
CA ILE A 68 11.96 -7.27 -12.12
C ILE A 68 13.20 -8.14 -12.42
N GLU A 69 13.16 -9.41 -12.03
CA GLU A 69 14.27 -10.35 -12.20
C GLU A 69 14.31 -10.96 -13.61
N ASP A 70 13.15 -11.15 -14.24
CA ASP A 70 13.04 -11.64 -15.64
C ASP A 70 13.56 -10.64 -16.70
N ASP A 71 13.73 -9.35 -16.35
CA ASP A 71 14.21 -8.29 -17.27
C ASP A 71 15.74 -8.06 -17.17
N LYS A 72 16.47 -8.89 -16.42
CA LYS A 72 17.95 -8.87 -16.29
C LYS A 72 18.60 -10.06 -16.98
#